data_AF-A0A2V6S4N7-F1
#
_entry.id   AF-A0A2V6S4N7-F1
#
_cell.length_a   1.000
_cell.length_b   1.000
_cell.length_c   1.000
_cell.angle_alpha   90.00
_cell.angle_beta   90.00
_cell.angle_gamma   90.00
#
_symmetry.space_group_name_H-M   'P 1'
#
loop_
_entity.id
_entity.type
_entity.pdbx_description
1 polymer ?
#
loop_
_entity_poly.entity_id
_entity_poly.type
_entity_poly.pdbx_seq_one_letter_code
_entity_poly.pdbx_strand_id
1 'polypeptide(L)' 'MEDSGSLTSSGGWTRQARGVGRPSTVALYEPQVAQWLRERPDLPGAEILRRVRLTGYRGGKSALYELVRRLRQ' A
#
# COMPACT_ATOMS: atom_id res chain seq x y z
N MET A 1 36.30 -2.75 -35.05
CA MET A 1 35.87 -2.35 -33.70
C MET A 1 34.36 -2.20 -33.74
N GLU A 2 33.57 -3.26 -33.94
CA GLU A 2 33.61 -4.56 -33.24
C GLU A 2 33.81 -4.37 -31.73
N ASP A 3 32.70 -4.18 -31.03
CA ASP A 3 32.35 -5.04 -29.90
C ASP A 3 30.80 -5.14 -29.89
N SER A 4 30.26 -6.30 -30.24
CA SER A 4 29.90 -7.35 -29.26
C SER A 4 28.90 -6.77 -28.26
N GLY A 5 27.60 -6.96 -28.42
CA GLY A 5 26.98 -8.27 -28.24
C GLY A 5 26.35 -8.31 -26.85
N SER A 6 25.04 -8.49 -26.77
CA SER A 6 24.47 -9.60 -26.02
C SER A 6 22.95 -9.48 -25.98
N LEU A 7 22.35 -10.56 -26.45
CA LEU A 7 20.96 -10.93 -26.41
C LEU A 7 20.48 -11.21 -24.97
N THR A 8 19.16 -11.10 -24.82
CA THR A 8 18.32 -11.83 -23.87
C THR A 8 18.54 -11.61 -22.37
N SER A 9 17.52 -11.05 -21.73
CA SER A 9 16.98 -11.69 -20.54
C SER A 9 15.46 -11.57 -20.52
N SER A 10 14.82 -12.53 -21.18
CA SER A 10 13.48 -12.97 -20.82
C SER A 10 13.63 -13.85 -19.58
N GLY A 11 13.09 -13.42 -18.44
CA GLY A 11 13.20 -14.25 -17.22
C GLY A 11 12.60 -13.65 -15.98
N GLY A 12 11.32 -13.97 -15.73
CA GLY A 12 10.79 -14.09 -14.38
C GLY A 12 9.99 -12.91 -13.87
N TRP A 13 8.66 -12.97 -14.06
CA TRP A 13 7.74 -12.37 -13.11
C TRP A 13 7.92 -13.07 -11.76
N THR A 14 8.85 -12.56 -10.97
CA THR A 14 9.04 -13.01 -9.60
C THR A 14 7.83 -12.52 -8.80
N ARG A 15 7.08 -13.48 -8.25
CA ARG A 15 6.10 -13.21 -7.19
C ARG A 15 6.85 -12.63 -5.99
N GLN A 16 7.01 -11.32 -5.95
CA GLN A 16 7.62 -10.62 -4.82
C GLN A 16 6.59 -10.48 -3.71
N ALA A 17 6.45 -11.56 -2.93
CA ALA A 17 5.88 -11.46 -1.60
C ALA A 17 6.95 -10.90 -0.63
N ARG A 18 6.73 -9.65 -0.23
CA ARG A 18 7.06 -9.06 1.09
C ARG A 18 8.54 -8.84 1.43
N GLY A 19 8.95 -7.56 1.39
CA GLY A 19 10.14 -7.03 2.09
C GLY A 19 10.48 -5.60 1.69
N VAL A 20 10.10 -4.62 2.52
CA VAL A 20 10.83 -3.37 2.90
C VAL A 20 11.55 -2.52 1.82
N GLY A 21 11.30 -2.69 0.52
CA GLY A 21 11.97 -1.89 -0.53
C GLY A 21 11.18 -0.68 -1.01
N ARG A 22 9.85 -0.72 -0.86
CA ARG A 22 8.94 0.38 -1.23
C ARG A 22 8.01 0.64 -0.07
N PRO A 23 7.91 1.87 0.47
CA PRO A 23 6.90 2.16 1.48
C PRO A 23 5.55 1.73 0.93
N SER A 24 4.84 0.89 1.70
CA SER A 24 3.50 0.47 1.29
C SER A 24 2.69 1.74 1.03
N THR A 25 1.97 1.81 -0.10
CA THR A 25 1.21 3.02 -0.45
C THR A 25 0.19 3.39 0.63
N VAL A 26 -0.22 2.42 1.46
CA VAL A 26 -1.09 2.61 2.60
C VAL A 26 -0.39 3.29 3.80
N ALA A 27 0.92 3.09 4.00
CA ALA A 27 1.66 3.71 5.10
C ALA A 27 1.69 5.24 5.00
N LEU A 28 1.61 5.80 3.79
CA LEU A 28 1.48 7.24 3.59
C LEU A 28 0.18 7.83 4.17
N TYR A 29 -0.85 6.99 4.35
CA TYR A 29 -2.16 7.41 4.89
C TYR A 29 -2.30 7.11 6.38
N GLU A 30 -1.34 6.45 7.02
CA GLU A 30 -1.40 6.06 8.43
C GLU A 30 -1.66 7.22 9.39
N PRO A 31 -0.96 8.37 9.30
CA PRO A 31 -1.24 9.51 10.19
C PRO A 31 -2.67 10.04 10.05
N GLN A 32 -3.19 10.11 8.82
CA GLN A 32 -4.54 10.59 8.54
C GLN A 32 -5.61 9.61 9.05
N VAL A 33 -5.42 8.31 8.83
CA VAL A 33 -6.33 7.27 9.33
C VAL A 33 -6.32 7.22 10.85
N ALA A 34 -5.15 7.34 11.49
CA ALA A 34 -5.02 7.38 12.94
C ALA A 34 -5.74 8.59 13.54
N GLN A 35 -5.67 9.76 12.90
CA GLN A 35 -6.43 10.94 13.33
C GLN A 35 -7.94 10.67 13.30
N TRP A 36 -8.48 10.15 12.18
CA TRP A 36 -9.91 9.86 12.08
C TRP A 36 -10.39 8.83 13.10
N LEU A 37 -9.57 7.82 13.40
CA LEU A 37 -9.90 6.80 14.41
C LEU A 37 -9.81 7.36 15.83
N ARG A 38 -8.94 8.33 16.09
CA ARG A 38 -8.90 9.03 17.39
C ARG A 38 -10.16 9.87 17.60
N GLU A 39 -10.64 10.54 16.55
CA GLU A 39 -11.86 11.36 16.58
C GLU A 39 -13.13 10.50 16.62
N ARG A 40 -13.14 9.39 15.87
CA ARG A 40 -14.26 8.44 15.80
C ARG A 40 -13.75 6.99 15.74
N PRO A 41 -13.57 6.32 16.89
CA PRO A 41 -13.06 4.95 16.95
C PRO A 41 -13.93 3.92 16.22
N ASP A 42 -15.24 4.18 16.16
CA ASP A 42 -16.26 3.35 15.51
C ASP A 42 -16.34 3.55 13.99
N LEU A 43 -15.62 4.52 13.42
CA LEU A 43 -15.64 4.86 12.00
C LEU A 43 -15.48 3.61 11.11
N PRO A 44 -16.45 3.25 10.27
CA PRO A 44 -16.38 2.02 9.49
C PRO A 44 -15.17 1.98 8.56
N GLY A 45 -14.49 0.83 8.49
CA GLY A 45 -13.33 0.66 7.61
C GLY A 45 -13.65 0.96 6.13
N ALA A 46 -14.87 0.64 5.68
CA ALA A 46 -15.33 0.96 4.34
C ALA A 46 -15.42 2.48 4.07
N GLU A 47 -15.80 3.26 5.08
CA GLU A 47 -15.82 4.72 4.99
C GLU A 47 -14.39 5.29 5.00
N ILE A 48 -13.47 4.71 5.78
CA ILE A 48 -12.04 5.05 5.72
C ILE A 48 -11.50 4.78 4.29
N LEU A 49 -11.83 3.63 3.71
CA LEU A 49 -11.47 3.28 2.33
C LEU A 49 -12.01 4.28 1.31
N ARG A 50 -13.26 4.68 1.47
CA ARG A 50 -13.88 5.70 0.61
C ARG A 50 -13.12 7.02 0.72
N ARG A 51 -12.82 7.50 1.93
CA ARG A 51 -12.11 8.77 2.16
C ARG A 51 -10.70 8.78 1.58
N VAL A 52 -9.89 7.74 1.81
CA VAL A 52 -8.54 7.68 1.23
C VAL A 52 -8.55 7.58 -0.30
N ARG A 53 -9.59 6.97 -0.90
CA ARG A 53 -9.72 6.92 -2.37
C ARG A 53 -9.99 8.30 -2.97
N LEU A 54 -10.76 9.14 -2.27
CA LEU A 54 -11.01 10.52 -2.67
C LEU A 54 -9.72 11.35 -2.67
N THR A 55 -8.76 11.02 -1.80
CA THR A 55 -7.45 11.71 -1.73
C THR A 55 -6.40 11.12 -2.67
N GLY A 56 -6.74 10.10 -3.45
CA GLY A 56 -5.85 9.52 -4.47
C GLY A 56 -5.29 8.14 -4.13
N TYR A 57 -5.72 7.49 -3.05
CA TYR A 57 -5.26 6.13 -2.75
C TYR A 57 -5.64 5.16 -3.86
N ARG A 58 -4.63 4.43 -4.36
CA ARG A 58 -4.75 3.37 -5.38
C ARG A 58 -4.32 2.00 -4.87
N GLY A 59 -3.95 1.88 -3.59
CA GLY A 59 -3.54 0.62 -3.00
C GLY A 59 -4.71 -0.35 -2.77
N GLY A 60 -4.37 -1.58 -2.38
CA GLY A 60 -5.35 -2.64 -2.13
C GLY A 60 -6.24 -2.35 -0.92
N LYS A 61 -7.48 -2.86 -0.97
CA LYS A 61 -8.44 -2.77 0.15
C LYS A 61 -7.90 -3.47 1.40
N SER A 62 -7.34 -4.67 1.24
CA SER A 62 -6.82 -5.47 2.35
C SER A 62 -5.67 -4.77 3.09
N ALA A 63 -4.78 -4.07 2.37
CA ALA A 63 -3.70 -3.31 3.00
C ALA A 63 -4.23 -2.19 3.91
N LEU A 64 -5.30 -1.53 3.51
CA LEU A 64 -5.98 -0.52 4.33
C LEU A 64 -6.69 -1.15 5.52
N TYR A 65 -7.41 -2.26 5.33
CA TYR A 65 -8.09 -2.92 6.44
C TYR A 65 -7.11 -3.46 7.48
N GLU A 66 -5.96 -4.00 7.07
CA GLU A 66 -4.89 -4.38 8.00
C GLU A 66 -4.31 -3.17 8.75
N LEU A 67 -4.15 -2.02 8.08
CA LEU A 67 -3.75 -0.78 8.77
C LEU A 67 -4.80 -0.38 9.82
N VAL A 68 -6.08 -0.31 9.45
CA VAL A 68 -7.16 0.06 10.38
C VAL A 68 -7.26 -0.91 11.54
N ARG A 69 -7.11 -2.22 11.29
CA ARG A 69 -7.10 -3.25 12.33
C ARG A 69 -5.97 -3.02 13.32
N ARG A 70 -4.75 -2.76 12.85
CA ARG A 70 -3.58 -2.48 13.71
C ARG A 70 -3.75 -1.20 14.53
N LEU A 71 -4.34 -0.15 13.96
CA LEU A 71 -4.55 1.13 14.66
C LEU A 71 -5.66 1.09 15.72
N ARG A 72 -6.49 0.04 15.73
CA ARG A 72 -7.57 -0.16 16.72
C ARG A 72 -7.18 -1.07 17.88
N GLN A 73 -6.05 -1.79 17.77
CA GLN A 73 -5.51 -2.61 18.86
C GLN A 73 -4.98 -1.73 19.97
#